data_AF-A0A540V7F8-F1
#
_entry.id   AF-A0A540V7F8-F1
#
_cell.length_a   1.000
_cell.length_b   1.000
_cell.length_c   1.000
_cell.angle_alpha   90.00
_cell.angle_beta   90.00
_cell.angle_gamma   90.00
#
_symmetry.space_group_name_H-M   'P 1'
#
loop_
_entity.id
_entity.type
_entity.pdbx_description
1 polymer ?
#
loop_
_entity_poly.entity_id
_entity_poly.type
_entity_poly.pdbx_seq_one_letter_code
_entity_poly.pdbx_strand_id
1 'polypeptide(L)'
;MLVKHAKTSFVAAAAGAALLAAGTTHAETKTLYIGMNGGNMERTYTQFVFPPFEKANNVKVVVVPGTSTDILAKAQATKGKAQMHVMTLDDGVMFRAIGMGLCEKLKPSANLSAVPAITHLKGDYAVGLSMGLTGLAYSTKIFADKGWAPPTSWADLADPKYKGKVVVQSMPASSFGLDAFLMFNRLKGGTEKNVDPAFKAW
;
A
#
# COMPACT_ATOMS: atom_id res chain seq x y z
N MET A 1 44.61 74.62 -30.27
CA MET A 1 45.76 73.79 -29.86
C MET A 1 45.53 72.40 -30.44
N LEU A 2 46.46 71.95 -31.29
CA LEU A 2 46.38 70.73 -32.10
C LEU A 2 46.23 69.45 -31.27
N VAL A 3 45.49 68.45 -31.75
CA VAL A 3 46.02 67.08 -32.01
C VAL A 3 45.22 66.41 -33.14
N LYS A 4 45.96 65.72 -34.03
CA LYS A 4 45.55 65.02 -35.25
C LYS A 4 44.94 63.63 -34.98
N HIS A 5 44.07 63.24 -35.92
CA HIS A 5 43.71 61.89 -36.40
C HIS A 5 44.52 60.67 -35.92
N ALA A 6 43.80 59.59 -35.57
CA ALA A 6 44.13 58.22 -35.97
C ALA A 6 42.86 57.34 -36.00
N LYS A 7 42.51 56.82 -37.18
CA LYS A 7 41.57 55.70 -37.36
C LYS A 7 42.34 54.41 -37.09
N THR A 8 41.78 53.49 -36.32
CA THR A 8 42.19 52.08 -36.39
C THR A 8 41.01 51.19 -36.04
N SER A 9 40.50 50.52 -37.07
CA SER A 9 39.49 49.48 -36.99
C SER A 9 40.07 48.25 -36.29
N PHE A 10 39.41 47.74 -35.26
CA PHE A 10 39.58 46.36 -34.78
C PHE A 10 38.20 45.75 -34.59
N VAL A 11 37.68 45.14 -35.66
CA VAL A 11 36.68 44.08 -35.61
C VAL A 11 37.44 42.80 -35.87
N ALA A 12 37.56 41.92 -34.89
CA ALA A 12 37.54 40.45 -35.03
C ALA A 12 38.02 39.76 -33.73
N ALA A 13 37.39 38.63 -33.44
CA ALA A 13 37.77 37.60 -32.47
C ALA A 13 37.32 37.79 -31.00
N ALA A 14 36.01 37.75 -30.76
CA ALA A 14 35.45 37.38 -29.45
C ALA A 14 34.20 36.47 -29.57
N ALA A 15 34.25 35.47 -30.47
CA ALA A 15 33.13 34.55 -30.73
C ALA A 15 33.49 33.07 -30.52
N GLY A 16 34.35 32.75 -29.54
CA GLY A 16 34.95 31.41 -29.43
C GLY A 16 34.79 30.63 -28.12
N ALA A 17 34.18 31.18 -27.06
CA ALA A 17 34.29 30.57 -25.72
C ALA A 17 32.96 30.42 -24.94
N ALA A 18 31.84 30.20 -25.62
CA ALA A 18 30.52 30.06 -24.95
C ALA A 18 29.85 28.68 -25.10
N LEU A 19 30.57 27.62 -25.52
CA LEU A 19 29.94 26.34 -25.88
C LEU A 19 30.29 25.12 -25.01
N LEU A 20 30.91 25.29 -23.83
CA LEU A 20 31.27 24.13 -22.97
C LEU A 20 30.55 24.05 -21.61
N ALA A 21 29.57 24.91 -21.35
CA ALA A 21 28.66 24.72 -20.22
C ALA A 21 27.35 24.04 -20.69
N ALA A 22 27.46 22.95 -21.46
CA ALA A 22 26.39 21.98 -21.54
C ALA A 22 26.36 21.26 -20.19
N GLY A 23 25.74 21.90 -19.19
CA GLY A 23 25.45 21.26 -17.91
C GLY A 23 24.74 19.95 -18.21
N THR A 24 25.27 18.85 -17.68
CA THR A 24 24.56 17.59 -17.68
C THR A 24 23.25 17.83 -16.95
N THR A 25 22.15 17.95 -17.71
CA THR A 25 20.81 17.88 -17.15
C THR A 25 20.66 16.47 -16.58
N HIS A 26 21.06 16.28 -15.33
CA HIS A 26 20.70 15.10 -14.57
C HIS A 26 19.18 15.11 -14.49
N ALA A 27 18.54 14.17 -15.19
CA ALA A 27 17.11 13.95 -15.05
C ALA A 27 16.84 13.68 -13.57
N GLU A 28 16.07 14.55 -12.93
CA GLU A 28 15.70 14.41 -11.52
C GLU A 28 14.97 13.08 -11.33
N THR A 29 15.57 12.19 -10.53
CA THR A 29 14.96 10.89 -10.22
C THR A 29 13.68 11.14 -9.45
N LYS A 30 12.53 10.80 -10.05
CA LYS A 30 11.23 10.97 -9.41
C LYS A 30 11.09 10.01 -8.22
N THR A 31 10.52 10.50 -7.12
CA THR A 31 10.24 9.68 -5.94
C THR A 31 8.78 9.25 -5.89
N LEU A 32 8.53 7.96 -5.71
CA LEU A 32 7.24 7.33 -5.55
C LEU A 32 7.03 6.92 -4.09
N TYR A 33 6.17 7.65 -3.38
CA TYR A 33 5.70 7.28 -2.05
C TYR A 33 4.60 6.21 -2.11
N ILE A 34 4.81 5.11 -1.38
CA ILE A 34 3.88 3.99 -1.29
C ILE A 34 3.49 3.77 0.17
N GLY A 35 2.21 3.97 0.49
CA GLY A 35 1.65 3.60 1.79
C GLY A 35 1.43 2.09 1.84
N MET A 36 2.09 1.39 2.77
CA MET A 36 1.94 -0.06 2.93
C MET A 36 2.16 -0.56 4.36
N ASN A 37 1.73 -1.78 4.64
CA ASN A 37 2.02 -2.42 5.91
C ASN A 37 3.54 -2.60 6.09
N GLY A 38 4.02 -2.22 7.27
CA GLY A 38 5.43 -2.37 7.64
C GLY A 38 5.84 -3.83 7.92
N GLY A 39 7.01 -4.01 8.50
CA GLY A 39 7.47 -5.32 8.98
C GLY A 39 7.86 -6.26 7.84
N ASN A 40 7.35 -7.49 7.86
CA ASN A 40 7.75 -8.51 6.87
C ASN A 40 7.29 -8.18 5.45
N MET A 41 6.14 -7.52 5.28
CA MET A 41 5.66 -7.11 3.97
C MET A 41 6.59 -6.05 3.37
N GLU A 42 6.80 -4.95 4.09
CA GLU A 42 7.77 -3.91 3.71
C GLU A 42 9.16 -4.48 3.40
N ARG A 43 9.69 -5.35 4.27
CA ARG A 43 11.00 -5.99 4.06
C ARG A 43 11.03 -6.80 2.76
N THR A 44 9.99 -7.57 2.49
CA THR A 44 9.89 -8.38 1.27
C THR A 44 9.88 -7.49 0.02
N TYR A 45 9.06 -6.44 0.01
CA TYR A 45 8.97 -5.54 -1.15
C TYR A 45 10.25 -4.72 -1.35
N THR A 46 10.82 -4.17 -0.28
CA THR A 46 12.06 -3.37 -0.35
C THR A 46 13.28 -4.19 -0.75
N GLN A 47 13.30 -5.50 -0.47
CA GLN A 47 14.39 -6.39 -0.88
C GLN A 47 14.22 -6.95 -2.30
N PHE A 48 12.99 -7.31 -2.69
CA PHE A 48 12.80 -8.15 -3.88
C PHE A 48 11.95 -7.51 -4.99
N VAL A 49 11.14 -6.49 -4.69
CA VAL A 49 10.19 -5.91 -5.65
C VAL A 49 10.62 -4.51 -6.10
N PHE A 50 10.92 -3.62 -5.15
CA PHE A 50 11.23 -2.23 -5.45
C PHE A 50 12.58 -2.03 -6.12
N PRO A 51 13.69 -2.69 -5.73
CA PRO A 51 14.97 -2.49 -6.40
C PRO A 51 14.95 -2.76 -7.92
N PRO A 52 14.39 -3.88 -8.43
CA PRO A 52 14.30 -4.08 -9.87
C PRO A 52 13.34 -3.07 -10.54
N PHE A 53 12.26 -2.68 -9.87
CA PHE A 53 11.32 -1.67 -10.37
C PHE A 53 11.97 -0.28 -10.47
N GLU A 54 12.70 0.16 -9.43
CA GLU A 54 13.46 1.42 -9.40
C GLU A 54 14.45 1.47 -10.57
N LYS A 55 15.23 0.39 -10.77
CA LYS A 55 16.21 0.28 -11.86
C LYS A 55 15.55 0.34 -13.25
N ALA A 56 14.42 -0.34 -13.43
CA ALA A 56 13.73 -0.39 -14.72
C ALA A 56 13.04 0.93 -15.10
N ASN A 57 12.70 1.78 -14.12
CA ASN A 57 11.89 2.98 -14.35
C ASN A 57 12.62 4.29 -14.04
N ASN A 58 13.87 4.24 -13.58
CA ASN A 58 14.64 5.42 -13.14
C ASN A 58 13.88 6.27 -12.10
N VAL A 59 13.36 5.61 -11.08
CA VAL A 59 12.62 6.21 -9.96
C VAL A 59 13.19 5.75 -8.63
N LYS A 60 12.88 6.48 -7.57
CA LYS A 60 13.08 6.05 -6.19
C LYS A 60 11.72 5.68 -5.59
N VAL A 61 11.64 4.61 -4.83
CA VAL A 61 10.47 4.23 -4.04
C VAL A 61 10.75 4.51 -2.57
N VAL A 62 9.80 5.17 -1.91
CA VAL A 62 9.83 5.40 -0.46
C VAL A 62 8.57 4.81 0.14
N VAL A 63 8.75 3.92 1.12
CA VAL A 63 7.64 3.33 1.86
C VAL A 63 7.20 4.29 2.96
N VAL A 64 5.88 4.49 3.06
CA VAL A 64 5.23 5.14 4.20
C VAL A 64 4.56 4.03 5.02
N PRO A 65 5.24 3.47 6.03
CA PRO A 65 4.70 2.32 6.76
C PRO A 65 3.53 2.72 7.66
N GLY A 66 2.56 1.82 7.81
CA GLY A 66 1.44 1.97 8.73
C GLY A 66 0.44 0.82 8.62
N THR A 67 -0.55 0.78 9.52
CA THR A 67 -1.72 -0.08 9.30
C THR A 67 -2.55 0.45 8.13
N SER A 68 -3.41 -0.39 7.56
CA SER A 68 -4.33 0.00 6.48
C SER A 68 -5.18 1.23 6.89
N THR A 69 -5.61 1.33 8.15
CA THR A 69 -6.30 2.51 8.67
C THR A 69 -5.44 3.75 8.83
N ASP A 70 -4.17 3.62 9.22
CA ASP A 70 -3.26 4.77 9.33
C ASP A 70 -3.00 5.38 7.95
N ILE A 71 -2.80 4.51 6.95
CA ILE A 71 -2.59 4.93 5.56
C ILE A 71 -3.86 5.61 5.03
N LEU A 72 -5.03 5.01 5.24
CA LEU A 72 -6.31 5.62 4.84
C LEU A 72 -6.52 7.00 5.49
N ALA A 73 -6.24 7.13 6.79
CA ALA A 73 -6.36 8.40 7.50
C ALA A 73 -5.41 9.47 6.95
N LYS A 74 -4.15 9.12 6.66
CA LYS A 74 -3.17 10.01 6.01
C LYS A 74 -3.64 10.43 4.61
N ALA A 75 -4.16 9.51 3.81
CA ALA A 75 -4.69 9.81 2.48
C ALA A 75 -5.90 10.75 2.55
N GLN A 76 -6.80 10.53 3.51
CA GLN A 76 -7.94 11.43 3.74
C GLN A 76 -7.50 12.83 4.17
N ALA A 77 -6.55 12.93 5.11
CA ALA A 77 -6.05 14.20 5.62
C ALA A 77 -5.29 15.03 4.55
N THR A 78 -4.70 14.34 3.57
CA THR A 78 -3.92 14.95 2.49
C THR A 78 -4.69 15.04 1.17
N LYS A 79 -6.02 14.87 1.19
CA LYS A 79 -6.85 14.92 -0.01
C LYS A 79 -6.68 16.27 -0.74
N GLY A 80 -6.38 16.21 -2.05
CA GLY A 80 -6.06 17.37 -2.87
C GLY A 80 -4.58 17.81 -2.83
N LYS A 81 -3.78 17.26 -1.91
CA LYS A 81 -2.32 17.44 -1.82
C LYS A 81 -1.67 16.10 -1.47
N ALA A 82 -1.90 15.10 -2.32
CA ALA A 82 -1.55 13.70 -2.03
C ALA A 82 -0.07 13.55 -1.66
N GLN A 83 0.20 12.97 -0.49
CA GLN A 83 1.55 12.64 -0.01
C GLN A 83 1.97 11.20 -0.33
N MET A 84 1.03 10.39 -0.83
CA MET A 84 1.25 9.01 -1.26
C MET A 84 0.68 8.84 -2.66
N HIS A 85 1.41 8.14 -3.52
CA HIS A 85 0.98 7.88 -4.90
C HIS A 85 0.27 6.53 -5.03
N VAL A 86 0.68 5.55 -4.23
CA VAL A 86 0.10 4.21 -4.19
C VAL A 86 -0.19 3.83 -2.75
N MET A 87 -1.29 3.14 -2.52
CA MET A 87 -1.64 2.56 -1.22
C MET A 87 -1.89 1.07 -1.40
N THR A 88 -1.28 0.26 -0.55
CA THR A 88 -1.62 -1.15 -0.39
C THR A 88 -2.39 -1.30 0.91
N LEU A 89 -3.67 -1.66 0.80
CA LEU A 89 -4.59 -1.76 1.93
C LEU A 89 -5.29 -3.12 1.88
N ASP A 90 -5.70 -3.60 3.04
CA ASP A 90 -6.66 -4.71 3.14
C ASP A 90 -7.91 -4.38 2.30
N ASP A 91 -8.50 -5.38 1.65
CA ASP A 91 -9.61 -5.22 0.69
C ASP A 91 -10.80 -4.44 1.27
N GLY A 92 -11.23 -4.74 2.50
CA GLY A 92 -12.30 -4.01 3.19
C GLY A 92 -11.98 -2.53 3.38
N VAL A 93 -10.72 -2.20 3.70
CA VAL A 93 -10.25 -0.82 3.85
C VAL A 93 -10.09 -0.15 2.48
N MET A 94 -9.67 -0.89 1.44
CA MET A 94 -9.61 -0.41 0.07
C MET A 94 -11.00 -0.05 -0.47
N PHE A 95 -12.03 -0.86 -0.21
CA PHE A 95 -13.41 -0.52 -0.57
C PHE A 95 -13.87 0.80 0.09
N ARG A 96 -13.46 1.07 1.33
CA ARG A 96 -13.72 2.36 2.00
C ARG A 96 -12.97 3.50 1.33
N ALA A 97 -11.69 3.32 1.01
CA ALA A 97 -10.88 4.32 0.31
C ALA A 97 -11.50 4.72 -1.04
N ILE A 98 -11.97 3.74 -1.82
CA ILE A 98 -12.67 3.95 -3.09
C ILE A 98 -13.97 4.73 -2.85
N GLY A 99 -14.79 4.32 -1.87
CA GLY A 99 -16.03 5.02 -1.51
C GLY A 99 -15.82 6.47 -1.06
N MET A 100 -14.65 6.79 -0.51
CA MET A 100 -14.26 8.15 -0.11
C MET A 100 -13.68 9.00 -1.25
N GLY A 101 -13.57 8.42 -2.46
CA GLY A 101 -13.00 9.07 -3.63
C GLY A 101 -11.51 9.38 -3.46
N LEU A 102 -10.75 8.46 -2.84
CA LEU A 102 -9.30 8.57 -2.65
C LEU A 102 -8.50 7.73 -3.67
N CYS A 103 -9.18 7.00 -4.55
CA CYS A 103 -8.58 6.16 -5.57
C CYS A 103 -8.98 6.66 -6.96
N GLU A 104 -8.05 6.59 -7.91
CA GLU A 104 -8.30 6.81 -9.33
C GLU A 104 -8.47 5.47 -10.03
N LYS A 105 -9.27 5.45 -11.10
CA LYS A 105 -9.40 4.26 -11.94
C LYS A 105 -8.08 3.95 -12.62
N LEU A 106 -7.61 2.72 -12.48
CA LEU A 106 -6.40 2.22 -13.12
C LEU A 106 -6.56 2.26 -14.64
N LYS A 107 -5.48 2.64 -15.32
CA LYS A 107 -5.44 2.65 -16.78
C LYS A 107 -5.38 1.22 -17.31
N PRO A 108 -6.10 0.89 -18.39
CA PRO A 108 -5.97 -0.40 -19.05
C PRO A 108 -4.52 -0.72 -19.39
N SER A 109 -4.09 -1.95 -19.13
CA SER A 109 -2.77 -2.45 -19.48
C SER A 109 -2.80 -3.96 -19.65
N ALA A 110 -1.83 -4.51 -20.38
CA ALA A 110 -1.71 -5.96 -20.55
C ALA A 110 -1.62 -6.69 -19.19
N ASN A 111 -0.90 -6.12 -18.22
CA ASN A 111 -0.78 -6.67 -16.87
C ASN A 111 -2.11 -6.67 -16.11
N LEU A 112 -2.88 -5.57 -16.21
CA LEU A 112 -4.19 -5.47 -15.57
C LEU A 112 -5.19 -6.45 -16.21
N SER A 113 -5.14 -6.66 -17.54
CA SER A 113 -6.01 -7.63 -18.20
C SER A 113 -5.61 -9.10 -17.96
N ALA A 114 -4.39 -9.35 -17.49
CA ALA A 114 -3.88 -10.70 -17.27
C ALA A 114 -4.20 -11.27 -15.87
N VAL A 115 -4.67 -10.44 -14.94
CA VAL A 115 -5.03 -10.91 -13.58
C VAL A 115 -6.47 -11.44 -13.54
N PRO A 116 -6.79 -12.37 -12.61
CA PRO A 116 -8.14 -12.92 -12.50
C PRO A 116 -9.19 -11.86 -12.19
N ALA A 117 -10.39 -12.00 -12.78
CA ALA A 117 -11.50 -11.05 -12.62
C ALA A 117 -11.83 -10.71 -11.16
N ILE A 118 -11.70 -11.66 -10.23
CA ILE A 118 -11.95 -11.46 -8.79
C ILE A 118 -10.99 -10.46 -8.13
N THR A 119 -9.83 -10.20 -8.72
CA THR A 119 -8.87 -9.22 -8.21
C THR A 119 -9.23 -7.78 -8.60
N HIS A 120 -10.14 -7.59 -9.55
CA HIS A 120 -10.56 -6.26 -10.00
C HIS A 120 -11.58 -5.66 -9.04
N LEU A 121 -11.17 -4.66 -8.26
CA LEU A 121 -12.01 -4.05 -7.23
C LEU A 121 -12.73 -2.82 -7.76
N LYS A 122 -14.06 -2.82 -7.64
CA LYS A 122 -14.97 -1.73 -8.05
C LYS A 122 -14.74 -1.22 -9.49
N GLY A 123 -14.49 -2.12 -10.44
CA GLY A 123 -14.26 -1.72 -11.83
C GLY A 123 -12.93 -0.99 -12.02
N ASP A 124 -11.86 -1.59 -11.50
CA ASP A 124 -10.46 -1.18 -11.64
C ASP A 124 -10.07 0.08 -10.90
N TYR A 125 -10.80 0.47 -9.85
CA TYR A 125 -10.33 1.51 -8.92
C TYR A 125 -9.23 0.99 -7.99
N ALA A 126 -9.13 -0.32 -7.83
CA ALA A 126 -7.99 -1.01 -7.25
C ALA A 126 -7.86 -2.41 -7.84
N VAL A 127 -6.69 -3.03 -7.67
CA VAL A 127 -6.41 -4.40 -8.09
C VAL A 127 -5.78 -5.18 -6.93
N GLY A 128 -6.20 -6.43 -6.75
CA GLY A 128 -5.65 -7.32 -5.75
C GLY A 128 -4.22 -7.74 -6.07
N LEU A 129 -3.30 -7.52 -5.12
CA LEU A 129 -1.90 -7.93 -5.23
C LEU A 129 -1.67 -9.38 -4.76
N SER A 130 -2.51 -9.85 -3.84
CA SER A 130 -2.46 -11.19 -3.28
C SER A 130 -3.86 -11.62 -2.88
N MET A 131 -4.15 -12.91 -3.00
CA MET A 131 -5.37 -13.54 -2.51
C MET A 131 -5.00 -14.65 -1.54
N GLY A 132 -5.74 -14.76 -0.45
CA GLY A 132 -5.52 -15.77 0.57
C GLY A 132 -6.80 -16.09 1.34
N LEU A 133 -6.70 -17.08 2.22
CA LEU A 133 -7.76 -17.47 3.14
C LEU A 133 -7.37 -17.05 4.55
N THR A 134 -8.32 -16.50 5.30
CA THR A 134 -8.15 -16.22 6.73
C THR A 134 -8.47 -17.49 7.53
N GLY A 135 -7.55 -17.90 8.39
CA GLY A 135 -7.68 -19.11 9.21
C GLY A 135 -7.14 -18.91 10.62
N LEU A 136 -7.26 -19.96 11.44
CA LEU A 136 -6.77 -19.97 12.82
C LEU A 136 -5.30 -20.34 12.86
N ALA A 137 -4.47 -19.44 13.38
CA ALA A 137 -3.08 -19.73 13.72
C ALA A 137 -2.98 -20.03 15.22
N TYR A 138 -2.16 -21.02 15.59
CA TYR A 138 -1.90 -21.39 16.97
C TYR A 138 -0.41 -21.71 17.18
N SER A 139 0.06 -21.55 18.43
CA SER A 139 1.41 -21.98 18.81
C SER A 139 1.44 -23.48 19.06
N THR A 140 2.09 -24.22 18.16
CA THR A 140 2.27 -25.67 18.29
C THR A 140 2.97 -26.05 19.60
N LYS A 141 3.94 -25.25 20.05
CA LYS A 141 4.61 -25.44 21.34
C LYS A 141 3.66 -25.31 22.53
N ILE A 142 2.89 -24.22 22.61
CA ILE A 142 1.96 -24.02 23.74
C ILE A 142 0.92 -25.13 23.78
N PHE A 143 0.40 -25.54 22.61
CA PHE A 143 -0.60 -26.60 22.52
C PHE A 143 -0.02 -27.95 22.94
N ALA A 144 1.20 -28.30 22.52
CA ALA A 144 1.88 -29.50 22.96
C ALA A 144 2.15 -29.49 24.48
N ASP A 145 2.71 -28.40 25.01
CA ASP A 145 3.03 -28.25 26.44
C ASP A 145 1.77 -28.34 27.33
N LYS A 146 0.60 -27.96 26.81
CA LYS A 146 -0.69 -28.00 27.52
C LYS A 146 -1.53 -29.24 27.22
N GLY A 147 -1.09 -30.12 26.32
CA GLY A 147 -1.87 -31.27 25.86
C GLY A 147 -3.17 -30.88 25.14
N TRP A 148 -3.20 -29.74 24.48
CA TRP A 148 -4.38 -29.25 23.76
C TRP A 148 -4.39 -29.72 22.31
N ALA A 149 -5.56 -30.17 21.85
CA ALA A 149 -5.80 -30.42 20.43
C ALA A 149 -5.82 -29.11 19.64
N PRO A 150 -5.33 -29.08 18.38
CA PRO A 150 -5.45 -27.92 17.50
C PRO A 150 -6.92 -27.49 17.34
N PRO A 151 -7.20 -26.17 17.24
CA PRO A 151 -8.56 -25.71 17.00
C PRO A 151 -9.03 -26.13 15.60
N THR A 152 -10.27 -26.56 15.50
CA THR A 152 -10.91 -26.97 14.23
C THR A 152 -12.08 -26.07 13.85
N SER A 153 -12.52 -25.20 14.78
CA SER A 153 -13.63 -24.29 14.59
C SER A 153 -13.34 -22.90 15.15
N TRP A 154 -13.92 -21.87 14.54
CA TRP A 154 -13.96 -20.51 15.10
C TRP A 154 -14.68 -20.47 16.46
N ALA A 155 -15.58 -21.40 16.72
CA ALA A 155 -16.25 -21.54 18.02
C ALA A 155 -15.27 -21.92 19.15
N ASP A 156 -14.16 -22.59 18.82
CA ASP A 156 -13.16 -23.02 19.80
C ASP A 156 -12.49 -21.84 20.49
N LEU A 157 -12.45 -20.66 19.84
CA LEU A 157 -11.88 -19.45 20.42
C LEU A 157 -12.60 -18.99 21.70
N ALA A 158 -13.84 -19.41 21.92
CA ALA A 158 -14.61 -19.11 23.13
C ALA A 158 -14.31 -20.09 24.29
N ASP A 159 -13.52 -21.14 24.08
CA ASP A 159 -13.18 -22.11 25.11
C ASP A 159 -12.47 -21.41 26.30
N PRO A 160 -12.97 -21.56 27.55
CA PRO A 160 -12.38 -20.95 28.73
C PRO A 160 -10.87 -21.22 28.91
N LYS A 161 -10.34 -22.33 28.39
CA LYS A 161 -8.91 -22.65 28.46
C LYS A 161 -8.04 -21.64 27.70
N TYR A 162 -8.60 -20.97 26.70
CA TYR A 162 -7.92 -19.93 25.91
C TYR A 162 -8.09 -18.52 26.50
N LYS A 163 -8.71 -18.37 27.68
CA LYS A 163 -8.87 -17.07 28.34
C LYS A 163 -7.51 -16.33 28.45
N GLY A 164 -7.48 -15.10 27.92
CA GLY A 164 -6.29 -14.25 27.83
C GLY A 164 -5.22 -14.70 26.82
N LYS A 165 -5.54 -15.62 25.91
CA LYS A 165 -4.59 -16.18 24.91
C LYS A 165 -5.09 -16.07 23.46
N VAL A 166 -6.28 -15.51 23.26
CA VAL A 166 -6.85 -15.25 21.94
C VAL A 166 -6.57 -13.80 21.55
N VAL A 167 -6.06 -13.60 20.34
CA VAL A 167 -5.90 -12.28 19.73
C VAL A 167 -6.69 -12.28 18.43
N VAL A 168 -7.59 -11.31 18.29
CA VAL A 168 -8.32 -11.03 17.06
C VAL A 168 -8.05 -9.58 16.70
N GLN A 169 -7.77 -9.32 15.42
CA GLN A 169 -7.52 -7.96 14.97
C GLN A 169 -8.81 -7.13 15.00
N SER A 170 -8.66 -5.81 15.08
CA SER A 170 -9.80 -4.89 15.05
C SER A 170 -10.53 -4.97 13.71
N MET A 171 -11.83 -5.30 13.75
CA MET A 171 -12.70 -5.40 12.58
C MET A 171 -12.68 -4.17 11.66
N PRO A 172 -12.82 -2.92 12.15
CA PRO A 172 -12.78 -1.75 11.27
C PRO A 172 -11.38 -1.42 10.75
N ALA A 173 -10.32 -2.03 11.30
CA ALA A 173 -8.94 -1.71 10.98
C ALA A 173 -8.23 -2.73 10.09
N SER A 174 -8.66 -3.99 10.11
CA SER A 174 -8.10 -5.06 9.28
C SER A 174 -9.17 -6.04 8.82
N SER A 175 -9.04 -6.50 7.58
CA SER A 175 -9.91 -7.54 7.03
C SER A 175 -9.81 -8.85 7.82
N PHE A 176 -8.67 -9.16 8.44
CA PHE A 176 -8.56 -10.35 9.31
C PHE A 176 -9.50 -10.29 10.52
N GLY A 177 -9.69 -9.09 11.09
CA GLY A 177 -10.66 -8.87 12.17
C GLY A 177 -12.10 -8.95 11.68
N LEU A 178 -12.36 -8.40 10.48
CA LEU A 178 -13.67 -8.48 9.83
C LEU A 178 -14.05 -9.93 9.50
N ASP A 179 -13.14 -10.72 8.96
CA ASP A 179 -13.36 -12.13 8.64
C ASP A 179 -13.69 -12.94 9.90
N ALA A 180 -12.93 -12.72 10.99
CA ALA A 180 -13.20 -13.38 12.27
C ALA A 180 -14.60 -13.02 12.80
N PHE A 181 -14.99 -11.74 12.71
CA PHE A 181 -16.34 -11.30 13.07
C PHE A 181 -17.42 -11.94 12.18
N LEU A 182 -17.20 -12.01 10.87
CA LEU A 182 -18.16 -12.64 9.95
C LEU A 182 -18.30 -14.14 10.20
N MET A 183 -17.21 -14.82 10.56
CA MET A 183 -17.27 -16.23 10.97
C MET A 183 -18.04 -16.41 12.28
N PHE A 184 -17.82 -15.53 13.27
CA PHE A 184 -18.65 -15.51 14.48
C PHE A 184 -20.13 -15.21 14.16
N ASN A 185 -20.41 -14.29 13.24
CA ASN A 185 -21.76 -13.98 12.80
C ASN A 185 -22.46 -15.19 12.18
N ARG A 186 -21.78 -15.94 11.31
CA ARG A 186 -22.30 -17.20 10.76
C ARG A 186 -22.61 -18.23 11.85
N LEU A 187 -21.75 -18.35 12.87
CA LEU A 187 -22.01 -19.21 14.03
C LEU A 187 -23.25 -18.78 14.84
N LYS A 188 -23.64 -17.51 14.78
CA LYS A 188 -24.86 -16.96 15.38
C LYS A 188 -26.07 -16.97 14.43
N GLY A 189 -25.96 -17.59 13.26
CA GLY A 189 -27.04 -17.67 12.26
C GLY A 189 -27.17 -16.45 11.36
N GLY A 190 -26.19 -15.55 11.37
CA GLY A 190 -26.11 -14.41 10.47
C GLY A 190 -25.48 -14.75 9.11
N THR A 191 -25.44 -13.75 8.24
CA THR A 191 -24.82 -13.80 6.90
C THR A 191 -24.03 -12.51 6.64
N GLU A 192 -23.29 -12.42 5.54
CA GLU A 192 -22.57 -11.19 5.15
C GLU A 192 -23.53 -10.01 4.91
N LYS A 193 -24.81 -10.30 4.63
CA LYS A 193 -25.86 -9.29 4.43
C LYS A 193 -26.64 -8.96 5.70
N ASN A 194 -26.52 -9.77 6.75
CA ASN A 194 -27.20 -9.59 8.02
C ASN A 194 -26.26 -9.96 9.18
N VAL A 195 -25.66 -8.93 9.77
CA VAL A 195 -24.66 -9.04 10.84
C VAL A 195 -25.22 -8.78 12.24
N ASP A 196 -26.51 -8.47 12.35
CA ASP A 196 -27.19 -8.25 13.63
C ASP A 196 -27.04 -9.42 14.62
N PRO A 197 -27.06 -10.71 14.19
CA PRO A 197 -26.91 -11.82 15.13
C PRO A 197 -25.59 -11.80 15.91
N ALA A 198 -24.48 -11.41 15.28
CA ALA A 198 -23.20 -11.25 16.00
C ALA A 198 -23.25 -10.11 17.02
N PHE A 199 -23.78 -8.94 16.64
CA PHE A 199 -23.81 -7.78 17.54
C PHE A 199 -24.72 -8.00 18.75
N LYS A 200 -25.81 -8.76 18.60
CA LYS A 200 -26.72 -9.10 19.72
C LYS A 200 -26.17 -10.18 20.66
N ALA A 201 -25.15 -10.91 20.22
CA ALA A 201 -24.54 -11.99 21.00
C ALA A 201 -23.36 -11.52 21.86
N TRP A 202 -23.08 -10.22 21.85
CA TRP A 202 -22.08 -9.53 22.66
C TRP A 202 -22.77 -8.78 23.81
#